data_AF-A0A260ZP07-F1
#
_entry.id   AF-A0A260ZP07-F1
#
_cell.length_a   1.000
_cell.length_b   1.000
_cell.length_c   1.000
_cell.angle_alpha   90.00
_cell.angle_beta   90.00
_cell.angle_gamma   90.00
#
_symmetry.space_group_name_H-M   'P 1'
#
loop_
_entity.id
_entity.type
_entity.pdbx_description
1 polymer ?
#
loop_
_entity_poly.entity_id
_entity_poly.type
_entity_poly.pdbx_seq_one_letter_code
_entity_poly.pdbx_strand_id
1 'polypeptide(L)'
;MSLRASRPINLIFIILLIFLGIVLLYGQQTSPHPSPKDPLTSSNLRPNVPLFNRWSDCMAEKVFNESDHKLFWGKFQTWTDECDEKAEIDQLNLVPLQNSDETKFALLPVETDILVGSQTNLVTLGIGKDIDAELLYKQKLNEIGRNISFYGADPITDVNADLYSKIGKYFPFAVGGDAGYSSASVYINGTYVNRDVVHVDLIYFFDRILKIKTFDNIWLDAEGAEYPLFDIFQKTGRLERKGIKFCQMSLEVHSPSEPQQIQFMELIKQIIKEFRYGMHKNRNVGHMRMYLFNFGDSYCVKKFLTRNLYELVAKEESDDDYEDNLILKRNIKIDLKRDNAIVKLPVPEIEISGDSAETKKETIGFIRERFVSRRRNSQMMVRWSTFTAVFGFLLSLYAVYFLILVSLSVRLFVHTLPSSNDTKNLKKPSSLKKKILEKWTECARKQLDKVHTAEEFWLQFVPLISYCDYTEKIEKLGLVGLKNDDEIKYALMPTRSPTENSSLSFVTLGIGKDITAEKAFRNVHIGDVNRKIEFMKFAKRLTSEKRFVMLKSVYISHIRMFLFNFGNPNCVNKYL
;
A
#
# COMPACT_ATOMS: atom_id res chain seq x y z
N MET A 1 19.28 -74.28 8.05
CA MET A 1 19.39 -73.32 9.18
C MET A 1 20.77 -72.67 9.09
N SER A 2 20.97 -71.38 9.36
CA SER A 2 20.00 -70.30 9.63
C SER A 2 20.55 -68.96 9.15
N LEU A 3 19.69 -68.08 8.63
CA LEU A 3 20.02 -66.66 8.41
C LEU A 3 19.87 -65.88 9.73
N ARG A 4 20.83 -65.00 10.04
CA ARG A 4 20.75 -63.80 10.93
C ARG A 4 22.19 -63.32 11.22
N ALA A 5 22.50 -62.03 11.36
CA ALA A 5 21.78 -60.83 10.93
C ALA A 5 22.79 -59.69 10.76
N SER A 6 22.68 -58.91 9.68
CA SER A 6 23.37 -57.63 9.57
C SER A 6 22.81 -56.65 10.61
N ARG A 7 23.70 -55.97 11.35
CA ARG A 7 23.29 -54.86 12.22
C ARG A 7 22.78 -53.71 11.35
N PRO A 8 21.67 -53.04 11.69
CA PRO A 8 21.19 -51.90 10.91
C PRO A 8 22.18 -50.75 11.04
N ILE A 9 22.62 -50.20 9.91
CA ILE A 9 23.22 -48.86 9.87
C ILE A 9 22.12 -47.91 10.34
N ASN A 10 22.43 -47.07 11.34
CA ASN A 10 21.42 -46.23 11.99
C ASN A 10 20.77 -45.29 10.97
N LEU A 11 19.47 -45.49 10.69
CA LEU A 11 18.73 -44.70 9.70
C LEU A 11 18.77 -43.20 10.03
N ILE A 12 18.78 -42.87 11.33
CA ILE A 12 18.97 -41.52 11.86
C ILE A 12 20.29 -40.89 11.39
N PHE A 13 21.36 -41.67 11.30
CA PHE A 13 22.69 -41.20 10.87
C PHE A 13 22.72 -40.93 9.35
N ILE A 14 22.03 -41.78 8.56
CA ILE A 14 21.83 -41.55 7.12
C ILE A 14 20.98 -40.29 6.90
N ILE A 15 19.90 -40.12 7.66
CA ILE A 15 19.05 -38.91 7.61
C ILE A 15 19.84 -37.65 8.00
N LEU A 16 20.69 -37.70 9.02
CA LEU A 16 21.56 -36.58 9.41
C LEU A 16 22.57 -36.23 8.31
N LEU A 17 23.19 -37.22 7.67
CA LEU A 17 24.11 -36.99 6.55
C LEU A 17 23.40 -36.42 5.31
N ILE A 18 22.19 -36.89 5.01
CA ILE A 18 21.35 -36.33 3.95
C ILE A 18 20.95 -34.88 4.28
N PHE A 19 20.55 -34.60 5.53
CA PHE A 19 20.17 -33.26 5.95
C PHE A 19 21.37 -32.29 5.92
N LEU A 20 22.55 -32.73 6.36
CA LEU A 20 23.79 -31.96 6.27
C LEU A 20 24.17 -31.71 4.80
N GLY A 21 24.03 -32.71 3.93
CA GLY A 21 24.23 -32.56 2.48
C GLY A 21 23.27 -31.56 1.85
N ILE A 22 21.98 -31.58 2.22
CA ILE A 22 20.98 -30.61 1.78
C ILE A 22 21.32 -29.19 2.29
N VAL A 23 21.72 -29.04 3.55
CA VAL A 23 22.14 -27.76 4.13
C VAL A 23 23.38 -27.20 3.43
N LEU A 24 24.35 -28.03 3.06
CA LEU A 24 25.54 -27.61 2.31
C LEU A 24 25.20 -27.25 0.85
N LEU A 25 24.34 -28.03 0.18
CA LEU A 25 23.91 -27.76 -1.20
C LEU A 25 23.08 -26.48 -1.31
N TYR A 26 22.13 -26.25 -0.40
CA TYR A 26 21.34 -25.00 -0.37
C TYR A 26 22.13 -23.82 0.20
N GLY A 27 23.02 -24.05 1.16
CA GLY A 27 23.89 -23.01 1.74
C GLY A 27 24.90 -22.40 0.76
N GLN A 28 25.22 -23.10 -0.32
CA GLN A 28 26.02 -22.56 -1.43
C GLN A 28 25.20 -21.84 -2.51
N GLN A 29 23.86 -21.89 -2.47
CA GLN A 29 22.99 -21.36 -3.54
C GLN A 29 22.34 -20.00 -3.21
N THR A 30 23.00 -19.18 -2.39
CA THR A 30 22.72 -17.74 -2.26
C THR A 30 23.96 -16.88 -2.44
N SER A 31 24.77 -17.18 -3.46
CA SER A 31 25.74 -16.22 -4.03
C SER A 31 25.12 -15.55 -5.27
N PRO A 32 25.10 -14.22 -5.39
CA PRO A 32 24.58 -13.56 -6.58
C PRO A 32 25.46 -13.89 -7.79
N HIS A 33 24.84 -14.16 -8.95
CA HIS A 33 25.59 -14.34 -10.19
C HIS A 33 26.47 -13.11 -10.46
N PRO A 34 27.78 -13.28 -10.70
CA PRO A 34 28.62 -12.16 -11.09
C PRO A 34 28.16 -11.61 -12.44
N SER A 35 27.88 -10.31 -12.48
CA SER A 35 27.71 -9.55 -13.72
C SER A 35 28.93 -9.74 -14.64
N PRO A 36 28.79 -9.60 -15.97
CA PRO A 36 29.95 -9.49 -16.87
C PRO A 36 30.97 -8.47 -16.33
N LYS A 37 32.27 -8.79 -16.51
CA LYS A 37 33.37 -8.01 -15.94
C LYS A 37 33.56 -6.69 -16.68
N ASP A 38 32.84 -5.65 -16.27
CA ASP A 38 33.18 -4.28 -16.66
C ASP A 38 34.57 -3.88 -16.12
N PRO A 39 35.38 -3.10 -16.86
CA PRO A 39 36.70 -2.69 -16.40
C PRO A 39 36.63 -1.68 -15.25
N LEU A 40 37.36 -1.98 -14.17
CA LEU A 40 37.61 -1.12 -13.00
C LEU A 40 36.35 -0.72 -12.20
N THR A 41 36.10 -1.43 -11.08
CA THR A 41 34.90 -1.32 -10.25
C THR A 41 34.71 0.06 -9.61
N SER A 42 33.65 0.77 -10.01
CA SER A 42 33.31 2.12 -9.50
C SER A 42 32.79 2.16 -8.05
N SER A 43 32.64 1.01 -7.39
CA SER A 43 32.21 0.83 -6.00
C SER A 43 33.18 1.42 -4.96
N ASN A 44 34.45 1.57 -5.33
CA ASN A 44 35.56 1.88 -4.42
C ASN A 44 35.98 3.36 -4.47
N LEU A 45 35.18 4.22 -5.09
CA LEU A 45 35.40 5.67 -5.15
C LEU A 45 34.30 6.41 -4.37
N ARG A 46 34.69 7.32 -3.47
CA ARG A 46 33.78 8.30 -2.86
C ARG A 46 33.95 9.67 -3.51
N PRO A 47 32.89 10.48 -3.63
CA PRO A 47 33.05 11.89 -3.97
C PRO A 47 33.77 12.63 -2.84
N ASN A 48 34.61 13.60 -3.20
CA ASN A 48 35.12 14.63 -2.31
C ASN A 48 34.66 15.98 -2.86
N VAL A 49 33.92 16.77 -2.08
CA VAL A 49 33.27 18.01 -2.54
C VAL A 49 33.62 19.13 -1.56
N PRO A 50 34.67 19.94 -1.82
CA PRO A 50 35.26 20.82 -0.81
C PRO A 50 34.31 21.83 -0.14
N LEU A 51 33.25 22.27 -0.84
CA LEU A 51 32.21 23.14 -0.26
C LEU A 51 31.38 22.43 0.82
N PHE A 52 31.00 21.16 0.63
CA PHE A 52 30.26 20.40 1.64
C PHE A 52 31.15 20.05 2.83
N ASN A 53 32.46 19.84 2.62
CA ASN A 53 33.41 19.67 3.72
C ASN A 53 33.41 20.93 4.62
N ARG A 54 33.62 22.13 4.05
CA ARG A 54 33.57 23.41 4.79
C ARG A 54 32.24 23.62 5.52
N TRP A 55 31.13 23.27 4.88
CA TRP A 55 29.80 23.38 5.45
C TRP A 55 29.60 22.42 6.63
N SER A 56 30.00 21.15 6.49
CA SER A 56 29.88 20.15 7.56
C SER A 56 30.82 20.43 8.73
N ASP A 57 32.04 20.93 8.48
CA ASP A 57 32.96 21.38 9.53
C ASP A 57 32.35 22.54 10.34
N CYS A 58 31.77 23.53 9.64
CA CYS A 58 31.05 24.64 10.25
C CYS A 58 29.84 24.17 11.07
N MET A 59 29.01 23.30 10.50
CA MET A 59 27.82 22.81 11.19
C MET A 59 28.17 21.93 12.38
N ALA A 60 29.24 21.12 12.31
CA ALA A 60 29.73 20.34 13.46
C ALA A 60 30.12 21.24 14.64
N GLU A 61 30.81 22.36 14.37
CA GLU A 61 31.17 23.38 15.36
C GLU A 61 29.95 23.94 16.11
N LYS A 62 28.81 24.13 15.42
CA LYS A 62 27.56 24.60 16.03
C LYS A 62 26.77 23.48 16.71
N VAL A 63 26.53 22.40 15.97
CA VAL A 63 25.57 21.33 16.30
C VAL A 63 26.01 20.46 17.47
N PHE A 64 27.31 20.17 17.62
CA PHE A 64 27.79 19.34 18.73
C PHE A 64 28.03 20.12 20.03
N ASN A 65 28.18 21.45 19.96
CA ASN A 65 28.36 22.31 21.14
C ASN A 65 27.05 22.74 21.82
N GLU A 66 25.89 22.59 21.16
CA GLU A 66 24.58 22.85 21.76
C GLU A 66 23.98 21.57 22.38
N SER A 67 23.40 21.69 23.57
CA SER A 67 22.73 20.59 24.28
C SER A 67 21.26 20.88 24.62
N ASP A 68 20.83 22.15 24.60
CA ASP A 68 19.43 22.53 24.77
C ASP A 68 18.65 22.37 23.45
N HIS A 69 17.66 21.47 23.43
CA HIS A 69 16.87 21.13 22.25
C HIS A 69 15.93 22.27 21.78
N LYS A 70 15.49 23.16 22.67
CA LYS A 70 14.66 24.34 22.33
C LYS A 70 15.54 25.40 21.69
N LEU A 71 16.72 25.63 22.27
CA LEU A 71 17.71 26.57 21.77
C LEU A 71 18.31 26.10 20.43
N PHE A 72 18.50 24.78 20.27
CA PHE A 72 18.87 24.13 19.01
C PHE A 72 17.85 24.42 17.90
N TRP A 73 16.56 24.12 18.13
CA TRP A 73 15.49 24.40 17.15
C TRP A 73 15.42 25.89 16.79
N GLY A 74 15.54 26.78 17.77
CA GLY A 74 15.51 28.23 17.56
C GLY A 74 16.69 28.76 16.75
N LYS A 75 17.91 28.24 16.95
CA LYS A 75 19.13 28.69 16.26
C LYS A 75 19.42 27.99 14.93
N PHE A 76 18.80 26.84 14.64
CA PHE A 76 19.21 25.97 13.53
C PHE A 76 19.19 26.66 12.16
N GLN A 77 18.20 27.53 11.89
CA GLN A 77 18.23 28.37 10.69
C GLN A 77 19.49 29.26 10.67
N THR A 78 19.73 30.06 11.72
CA THR A 78 20.84 31.02 11.77
C THR A 78 22.19 30.35 11.53
N TRP A 79 22.42 29.18 12.14
CA TRP A 79 23.62 28.39 11.89
C TRP A 79 23.71 27.88 10.44
N THR A 80 22.58 27.51 9.84
CA THR A 80 22.55 27.12 8.42
C THR A 80 22.90 28.31 7.53
N ASP A 81 22.29 29.48 7.74
CA ASP A 81 22.59 30.68 6.95
C ASP A 81 24.07 31.09 7.12
N GLU A 82 24.63 31.08 8.34
CA GLU A 82 26.07 31.31 8.61
C GLU A 82 26.98 30.30 7.89
N CYS A 83 26.66 29.01 7.93
CA CYS A 83 27.48 27.96 7.33
C CYS A 83 27.31 27.86 5.81
N ASP A 84 26.15 28.24 5.26
CA ASP A 84 25.91 28.36 3.83
C ASP A 84 26.76 29.49 3.22
N GLU A 85 26.88 30.63 3.91
CA GLU A 85 27.78 31.73 3.54
C GLU A 85 29.26 31.30 3.65
N LYS A 86 29.69 30.82 4.82
CA LYS A 86 31.10 30.41 5.09
C LYS A 86 31.59 29.30 4.15
N ALA A 87 30.69 28.47 3.62
CA ALA A 87 31.04 27.41 2.69
C ALA A 87 30.91 27.79 1.20
N GLU A 88 30.37 28.97 0.88
CA GLU A 88 30.04 29.42 -0.49
C GLU A 88 29.01 28.52 -1.19
N ILE A 89 27.94 28.13 -0.49
CA ILE A 89 26.90 27.21 -1.02
C ILE A 89 26.20 27.72 -2.28
N ASP A 90 26.19 29.04 -2.53
CA ASP A 90 25.63 29.61 -3.76
C ASP A 90 26.37 29.16 -5.04
N GLN A 91 27.60 28.65 -4.94
CA GLN A 91 28.29 27.96 -6.05
C GLN A 91 27.51 26.74 -6.59
N LEU A 92 26.59 26.17 -5.80
CA LEU A 92 25.70 25.09 -6.25
C LEU A 92 24.64 25.53 -7.26
N ASN A 93 24.33 26.84 -7.34
CA ASN A 93 23.26 27.36 -8.20
C ASN A 93 21.88 26.70 -7.92
N LEU A 94 21.49 26.62 -6.64
CA LEU A 94 20.19 26.10 -6.22
C LEU A 94 19.04 26.87 -6.90
N VAL A 95 18.15 26.18 -7.59
CA VAL A 95 17.00 26.78 -8.27
C VAL A 95 15.87 26.96 -7.24
N PRO A 96 15.40 28.21 -7.00
CA PRO A 96 14.21 28.46 -6.19
C PRO A 96 12.95 28.05 -6.96
N LEU A 97 12.03 27.38 -6.27
CA LEU A 97 10.78 26.85 -6.79
C LEU A 97 9.64 27.36 -5.90
N GLN A 98 8.99 28.42 -6.36
CA GLN A 98 8.00 29.17 -5.58
C GLN A 98 6.61 28.51 -5.63
N ASN A 99 6.06 28.23 -4.44
CA ASN A 99 4.63 27.99 -4.21
C ASN A 99 3.98 29.30 -3.69
N SER A 100 2.67 29.28 -3.53
CA SER A 100 1.87 30.39 -2.96
C SER A 100 2.22 30.76 -1.51
N ASP A 101 2.76 29.82 -0.72
CA ASP A 101 3.12 30.01 0.69
C ASP A 101 4.62 29.81 1.00
N GLU A 102 5.39 29.19 0.10
CA GLU A 102 6.78 28.79 0.37
C GLU A 102 7.72 28.85 -0.85
N THR A 103 9.02 28.70 -0.60
CA THR A 103 10.03 28.50 -1.65
C THR A 103 10.75 27.17 -1.41
N LYS A 104 10.41 26.14 -2.21
CA LYS A 104 11.20 24.91 -2.30
C LYS A 104 12.50 25.19 -3.07
N PHE A 105 13.52 24.35 -2.92
CA PHE A 105 14.76 24.45 -3.70
C PHE A 105 15.11 23.11 -4.37
N ALA A 106 15.79 23.17 -5.52
CA ALA A 106 16.32 21.98 -6.17
C ALA A 106 17.57 22.26 -7.01
N LEU A 107 18.40 21.23 -7.21
CA LEU A 107 19.40 21.17 -8.27
C LEU A 107 18.81 20.60 -9.56
N LEU A 108 19.30 21.11 -10.69
CA LEU A 108 19.08 20.53 -12.01
C LEU A 108 20.22 19.54 -12.34
N PRO A 109 19.94 18.43 -13.04
CA PRO A 109 20.98 17.48 -13.39
C PRO A 109 21.92 18.06 -14.45
N VAL A 110 23.22 17.86 -14.28
CA VAL A 110 24.25 18.32 -15.22
C VAL A 110 24.30 17.47 -16.48
N GLU A 111 24.58 18.12 -17.60
CA GLU A 111 24.74 17.44 -18.88
C GLU A 111 26.06 16.65 -18.92
N THR A 112 25.95 15.33 -18.86
CA THR A 112 27.07 14.39 -19.02
C THR A 112 26.61 13.17 -19.82
N ASP A 113 27.49 12.63 -20.66
CA ASP A 113 27.18 11.54 -21.61
C ASP A 113 26.59 10.30 -20.91
N ILE A 114 27.11 9.99 -19.70
CA ILE A 114 26.71 8.87 -18.85
C ILE A 114 25.23 8.96 -18.42
N LEU A 115 24.64 10.16 -18.46
CA LEU A 115 23.30 10.46 -17.96
C LEU A 115 22.34 10.98 -19.03
N VAL A 116 22.75 11.01 -20.31
CA VAL A 116 21.82 11.30 -21.43
C VAL A 116 20.73 10.22 -21.45
N GLY A 117 19.47 10.65 -21.48
CA GLY A 117 18.32 9.74 -21.37
C GLY A 117 18.02 9.19 -19.97
N SER A 118 18.80 9.51 -18.92
CA SER A 118 18.46 9.10 -17.56
C SER A 118 17.20 9.84 -17.07
N GLN A 119 16.16 9.09 -16.73
CA GLN A 119 14.89 9.61 -16.21
C GLN A 119 15.10 10.32 -14.87
N THR A 120 14.48 11.49 -14.68
CA THR A 120 14.43 12.15 -13.37
C THR A 120 13.16 11.75 -12.64
N ASN A 121 13.25 11.34 -11.37
CA ASN A 121 12.09 10.94 -10.56
C ASN A 121 11.87 11.88 -9.37
N LEU A 122 10.67 12.45 -9.26
CA LEU A 122 10.21 13.23 -8.11
C LEU A 122 9.03 12.53 -7.44
N VAL A 123 9.08 12.41 -6.12
CA VAL A 123 7.93 12.01 -5.29
C VAL A 123 7.50 13.20 -4.45
N THR A 124 6.21 13.56 -4.50
CA THR A 124 5.61 14.49 -3.55
C THR A 124 4.82 13.68 -2.53
N LEU A 125 5.12 13.84 -1.25
CA LEU A 125 4.36 13.32 -0.12
C LEU A 125 3.76 14.55 0.57
N GLY A 126 2.43 14.59 0.69
CA GLY A 126 1.70 15.83 0.97
C GLY A 126 1.71 16.73 -0.27
N ILE A 127 0.63 16.73 -1.05
CA ILE A 127 0.53 17.56 -2.26
C ILE A 127 -0.12 18.89 -1.92
N GLY A 128 -1.14 18.86 -1.05
CA GLY A 128 -1.95 20.04 -0.81
C GLY A 128 -2.68 20.49 -2.08
N LYS A 129 -2.87 21.80 -2.21
CA LYS A 129 -3.70 22.42 -3.28
C LYS A 129 -2.91 23.28 -4.25
N ASP A 130 -1.60 23.20 -4.19
CA ASP A 130 -0.65 23.98 -4.96
C ASP A 130 0.44 23.05 -5.51
N ILE A 131 0.71 23.15 -6.81
CA ILE A 131 1.74 22.36 -7.51
C ILE A 131 2.61 23.27 -8.40
N ASP A 132 2.63 24.58 -8.13
CA ASP A 132 3.36 25.55 -8.96
C ASP A 132 4.87 25.32 -8.89
N ALA A 133 5.40 24.86 -7.75
CA ALA A 133 6.78 24.37 -7.64
C ALA A 133 7.05 23.13 -8.52
N GLU A 134 6.17 22.12 -8.55
CA GLU A 134 6.33 20.96 -9.45
C GLU A 134 6.25 21.37 -10.93
N LEU A 135 5.32 22.27 -11.28
CA LEU A 135 5.17 22.81 -12.64
C LEU A 135 6.41 23.60 -13.06
N LEU A 136 6.96 24.44 -12.18
CA LEU A 136 8.17 25.21 -12.41
C LEU A 136 9.40 24.30 -12.50
N TYR A 137 9.51 23.26 -11.68
CA TYR A 137 10.61 22.28 -11.78
C TYR A 137 10.52 21.46 -13.07
N LYS A 138 9.31 21.08 -13.50
CA LYS A 138 9.05 20.47 -14.82
C LYS A 138 9.49 21.41 -15.94
N GLN A 139 9.18 22.69 -15.86
CA GLN A 139 9.64 23.68 -16.84
C GLN A 139 11.18 23.79 -16.85
N LYS A 140 11.81 23.92 -15.69
CA LYS A 140 13.28 24.06 -15.56
C LYS A 140 14.04 22.83 -16.05
N LEU A 141 13.47 21.64 -15.93
CA LEU A 141 14.03 20.41 -16.53
C LEU A 141 13.79 20.35 -18.04
N ASN A 142 12.61 20.75 -18.53
CA ASN A 142 12.36 20.85 -19.97
C ASN A 142 13.30 21.86 -20.66
N GLU A 143 13.61 22.99 -20.01
CA GLU A 143 14.55 24.02 -20.50
C GLU A 143 15.97 23.47 -20.77
N ILE A 144 16.38 22.42 -20.05
CA ILE A 144 17.66 21.71 -20.26
C ILE A 144 17.49 20.34 -20.95
N GLY A 145 16.35 20.11 -21.63
CA GLY A 145 16.09 18.90 -22.40
C GLY A 145 15.89 17.62 -21.57
N ARG A 146 15.49 17.73 -20.30
CA ARG A 146 15.36 16.60 -19.36
C ARG A 146 13.92 16.30 -19.00
N ASN A 147 13.53 15.04 -19.17
CA ASN A 147 12.23 14.53 -18.75
C ASN A 147 12.21 14.13 -17.27
N ILE A 148 11.07 14.36 -16.63
CA ILE A 148 10.78 14.05 -15.23
C ILE A 148 9.48 13.25 -15.10
N SER A 149 9.44 12.34 -14.12
CA SER A 149 8.25 11.59 -13.71
C SER A 149 7.87 11.93 -12.28
N PHE A 150 6.61 12.29 -12.11
CA PHE A 150 6.01 12.79 -10.87
C PHE A 150 5.12 11.70 -10.23
N TYR A 151 5.28 11.50 -8.93
CA TYR A 151 4.51 10.54 -8.14
C TYR A 151 4.02 11.22 -6.84
N GLY A 152 2.74 11.56 -6.77
CA GLY A 152 2.17 12.31 -5.65
C GLY A 152 1.33 11.41 -4.75
N ALA A 153 1.55 11.43 -3.44
CA ALA A 153 0.73 10.73 -2.46
C ALA A 153 0.11 11.71 -1.45
N ASP A 154 -1.21 11.72 -1.38
CA ASP A 154 -2.03 12.60 -0.55
C ASP A 154 -3.36 11.89 -0.22
N PRO A 155 -3.88 11.94 1.02
CA PRO A 155 -5.15 11.31 1.37
C PRO A 155 -6.40 12.05 0.86
N ILE A 156 -6.30 13.32 0.46
CA ILE A 156 -7.43 14.14 0.02
C ILE A 156 -7.58 14.03 -1.49
N THR A 157 -8.62 13.34 -1.93
CA THR A 157 -8.94 13.18 -3.36
C THR A 157 -9.59 14.42 -3.97
N ASP A 158 -10.35 15.17 -3.17
CA ASP A 158 -11.10 16.34 -3.64
C ASP A 158 -10.14 17.45 -4.06
N VAL A 159 -10.19 17.83 -5.34
CA VAL A 159 -9.26 18.76 -6.02
C VAL A 159 -7.83 18.23 -6.20
N ASN A 160 -7.15 17.76 -5.13
CA ASN A 160 -5.72 17.44 -5.21
C ASN A 160 -5.43 16.30 -6.23
N ALA A 161 -6.34 15.34 -6.38
CA ALA A 161 -6.22 14.25 -7.36
C ALA A 161 -6.27 14.75 -8.81
N ASP A 162 -7.25 15.60 -9.15
CA ASP A 162 -7.40 16.21 -10.47
C ASP A 162 -6.27 17.21 -10.76
N LEU A 163 -5.71 17.85 -9.73
CA LEU A 163 -4.59 18.78 -9.85
C LEU A 163 -3.30 18.04 -10.21
N TYR A 164 -2.86 17.07 -9.40
CA TYR A 164 -1.59 16.38 -9.62
C TYR A 164 -1.61 15.42 -10.81
N SER A 165 -2.77 14.87 -11.17
CA SER A 165 -2.91 13.99 -12.35
C SER A 165 -2.66 14.69 -13.70
N LYS A 166 -2.54 16.03 -13.70
CA LYS A 166 -2.08 16.82 -14.87
C LYS A 166 -0.58 16.70 -15.13
N ILE A 167 0.21 16.38 -14.09
CA ILE A 167 1.68 16.33 -14.16
C ILE A 167 2.27 14.94 -13.94
N GLY A 168 1.58 14.07 -13.19
CA GLY A 168 2.11 12.81 -12.69
C GLY A 168 1.07 11.79 -12.31
N LYS A 169 1.50 10.78 -11.57
CA LYS A 169 0.61 9.75 -11.01
C LYS A 169 0.27 10.09 -9.55
N TYR A 170 -1.00 10.38 -9.31
CA TYR A 170 -1.56 10.56 -7.97
C TYR A 170 -1.88 9.22 -7.27
N PHE A 171 -1.78 9.20 -5.94
CA PHE A 171 -2.07 8.06 -5.06
C PHE A 171 -2.94 8.52 -3.87
N PRO A 172 -4.16 7.97 -3.69
CA PRO A 172 -5.13 8.41 -2.67
C PRO A 172 -4.84 7.81 -1.28
N PHE A 173 -3.70 8.14 -0.69
CA PHE A 173 -3.35 7.74 0.68
C PHE A 173 -2.28 8.65 1.28
N ALA A 174 -2.28 8.76 2.61
CA ALA A 174 -1.14 9.33 3.33
C ALA A 174 0.03 8.34 3.32
N VAL A 175 1.25 8.86 3.45
CA VAL A 175 2.47 8.06 3.59
C VAL A 175 3.11 8.40 4.94
N GLY A 176 3.61 7.39 5.65
CA GLY A 176 4.13 7.59 7.00
C GLY A 176 5.03 6.45 7.48
N GLY A 177 5.37 6.48 8.77
CA GLY A 177 6.26 5.49 9.39
C GLY A 177 5.70 4.07 9.43
N ASP A 178 4.39 3.91 9.50
CA ASP A 178 3.69 2.62 9.55
C ASP A 178 2.48 2.60 8.60
N ALA A 179 2.01 1.40 8.25
CA ALA A 179 0.79 1.20 7.47
C ALA A 179 -0.42 1.00 8.40
N GLY A 180 -1.52 1.71 8.15
CA GLY A 180 -2.69 1.68 9.03
C GLY A 180 -3.89 2.50 8.56
N TYR A 181 -4.85 2.67 9.46
CA TYR A 181 -5.97 3.59 9.31
C TYR A 181 -6.09 4.40 10.60
N SER A 182 -5.86 5.71 10.50
CA SER A 182 -5.66 6.59 11.66
C SER A 182 -5.95 8.05 11.30
N SER A 183 -6.22 8.88 12.31
CA SER A 183 -6.42 10.31 12.14
C SER A 183 -5.13 11.02 11.70
N ALA A 184 -5.20 11.77 10.60
CA ALA A 184 -4.20 12.76 10.18
C ALA A 184 -4.83 14.17 10.15
N SER A 185 -4.01 15.21 10.29
CA SER A 185 -4.38 16.58 9.91
C SER A 185 -4.44 16.67 8.39
N VAL A 186 -5.50 17.29 7.86
CA VAL A 186 -5.69 17.49 6.41
C VAL A 186 -6.38 18.82 6.11
N TYR A 187 -5.96 19.49 5.03
CA TYR A 187 -6.42 20.83 4.67
C TYR A 187 -7.70 20.81 3.82
N ILE A 188 -8.86 21.07 4.43
CA ILE A 188 -10.18 21.03 3.79
C ILE A 188 -10.88 22.39 3.92
N ASN A 189 -11.38 22.92 2.80
CA ASN A 189 -12.17 24.17 2.74
C ASN A 189 -11.58 25.40 3.45
N GLY A 190 -10.24 25.50 3.51
CA GLY A 190 -9.53 26.63 4.11
C GLY A 190 -9.03 26.38 5.53
N THR A 191 -9.35 25.25 6.16
CA THR A 191 -8.92 24.90 7.52
C THR A 191 -8.36 23.50 7.64
N TYR A 192 -7.51 23.31 8.64
CA TYR A 192 -7.05 21.99 9.04
C TYR A 192 -8.10 21.27 9.88
N VAL A 193 -8.38 20.02 9.52
CA VAL A 193 -9.32 19.15 10.23
C VAL A 193 -8.73 17.75 10.36
N ASN A 194 -8.92 17.13 11.52
CA ASN A 194 -8.54 15.74 11.72
C ASN A 194 -9.48 14.81 10.94
N ARG A 195 -8.93 13.89 10.16
CA ARG A 195 -9.66 12.86 9.40
C ARG A 195 -8.96 11.51 9.51
N ASP A 196 -9.74 10.46 9.72
CA ASP A 196 -9.22 9.10 9.59
C ASP A 196 -8.90 8.79 8.12
N VAL A 197 -7.63 8.51 7.83
CA VAL A 197 -7.12 8.25 6.48
C VAL A 197 -6.34 6.93 6.44
N VAL A 198 -6.18 6.38 5.24
CA VAL A 198 -5.28 5.24 5.02
C VAL A 198 -3.84 5.75 4.97
N HIS A 199 -2.99 5.20 5.84
CA HIS A 199 -1.54 5.39 5.79
C HIS A 199 -0.86 4.17 5.15
N VAL A 200 0.11 4.43 4.29
CA VAL A 200 1.01 3.42 3.71
C VAL A 200 2.42 3.67 4.23
N ASP A 201 3.11 2.62 4.70
CA ASP A 201 4.54 2.68 5.05
C ASP A 201 5.34 3.17 3.84
N LEU A 202 6.18 4.20 4.05
CA LEU A 202 7.06 4.79 3.04
C LEU A 202 7.86 3.73 2.28
N ILE A 203 8.36 2.72 2.98
CA ILE A 203 9.23 1.69 2.40
C ILE A 203 8.43 0.78 1.48
N TYR A 204 7.22 0.39 1.87
CA TYR A 204 6.29 -0.34 1.00
C TYR A 204 5.89 0.51 -0.22
N PHE A 205 5.62 1.81 -0.06
CA PHE A 205 5.31 2.70 -1.18
C PHE A 205 6.47 2.72 -2.19
N PHE A 206 7.70 2.94 -1.74
CA PHE A 206 8.87 3.03 -2.62
C PHE A 206 9.27 1.66 -3.21
N ASP A 207 9.41 0.61 -2.38
CA ASP A 207 9.91 -0.72 -2.77
C ASP A 207 8.90 -1.54 -3.57
N ARG A 208 7.59 -1.36 -3.32
CA ARG A 208 6.52 -2.27 -3.82
C ARG A 208 5.52 -1.62 -4.75
N ILE A 209 5.13 -0.36 -4.49
CA ILE A 209 4.15 0.37 -5.31
C ILE A 209 4.85 1.10 -6.46
N LEU A 210 5.85 1.95 -6.15
CA LEU A 210 6.65 2.65 -7.15
C LEU A 210 7.72 1.75 -7.79
N LYS A 211 8.34 0.88 -6.99
CA LYS A 211 9.47 0.00 -7.37
C LYS A 211 10.72 0.75 -7.85
N ILE A 212 10.92 1.96 -7.32
CA ILE A 212 12.06 2.83 -7.63
C ILE A 212 13.13 2.65 -6.54
N LYS A 213 14.40 2.54 -6.96
CA LYS A 213 15.57 2.39 -6.06
C LYS A 213 16.45 3.64 -5.97
N THR A 214 16.26 4.61 -6.86
CA THR A 214 16.97 5.87 -6.83
C THR A 214 15.99 6.97 -7.20
N PHE A 215 15.65 7.76 -6.19
CA PHE A 215 14.84 8.96 -6.31
C PHE A 215 15.75 10.15 -6.52
N ASP A 216 15.41 11.04 -7.44
CA ASP A 216 16.17 12.27 -7.58
C ASP A 216 15.73 13.28 -6.54
N ASN A 217 14.42 13.51 -6.48
CA ASN A 217 13.79 14.41 -5.53
C ASN A 217 12.75 13.65 -4.69
N ILE A 218 12.72 13.93 -3.39
CA ILE A 218 11.57 13.67 -2.53
C ILE A 218 11.14 15.01 -1.94
N TRP A 219 9.90 15.41 -2.11
CA TRP A 219 9.31 16.52 -1.38
C TRP A 219 8.41 15.92 -0.31
N LEU A 220 8.67 16.26 0.95
CA LEU A 220 8.03 15.66 2.12
C LEU A 220 7.46 16.76 3.01
N ASP A 221 6.14 16.88 2.94
CA ASP A 221 5.24 17.54 3.86
C ASP A 221 4.27 16.45 4.34
N ALA A 222 4.20 16.17 5.64
CA ALA A 222 3.33 15.11 6.14
C ALA A 222 2.54 15.50 7.39
N GLU A 223 2.30 16.81 7.58
CA GLU A 223 1.43 17.34 8.62
C GLU A 223 1.77 16.81 10.04
N GLY A 224 3.07 16.62 10.33
CA GLY A 224 3.58 16.07 11.60
C GLY A 224 3.92 14.58 11.58
N ALA A 225 3.68 13.87 10.47
CA ALA A 225 4.03 12.46 10.30
C ALA A 225 5.48 12.24 9.78
N GLU A 226 6.34 13.27 9.78
CA GLU A 226 7.74 13.18 9.36
C GLU A 226 8.63 12.56 10.45
N TYR A 227 8.32 12.77 11.74
CA TYR A 227 9.13 12.27 12.85
C TYR A 227 9.29 10.73 12.85
N PRO A 228 8.23 9.92 12.61
CA PRO A 228 8.38 8.46 12.41
C PRO A 228 9.10 8.05 11.12
N LEU A 229 9.57 9.01 10.30
CA LEU A 229 10.40 8.79 9.12
C LEU A 229 11.88 9.18 9.34
N PHE A 230 12.27 9.73 10.49
CA PHE A 230 13.64 10.20 10.72
C PHE A 230 14.73 9.11 10.62
N ASP A 231 14.39 7.82 10.66
CA ASP A 231 15.36 6.74 10.41
C ASP A 231 15.83 6.64 8.94
N ILE A 232 15.10 7.25 7.99
CA ILE A 232 15.40 7.09 6.55
C ILE A 232 16.69 7.78 6.11
N PHE A 233 17.17 8.75 6.90
CA PHE A 233 18.40 9.48 6.63
C PHE A 233 19.66 8.69 7.03
N GLN A 234 19.53 7.72 7.95
CA GLN A 234 20.65 7.02 8.56
C GLN A 234 21.30 6.01 7.59
N LYS A 235 22.63 5.87 7.62
CA LYS A 235 23.40 4.85 6.87
C LYS A 235 22.97 3.41 7.16
N THR A 236 22.38 3.16 8.33
CA THR A 236 21.82 1.85 8.71
C THR A 236 20.29 1.79 8.60
N GLY A 237 19.65 2.87 8.13
CA GLY A 237 18.21 3.13 8.12
C GLY A 237 17.37 2.28 7.17
N ARG A 238 16.03 2.41 7.24
CA ARG A 238 15.10 1.57 6.45
C ARG A 238 15.32 1.64 4.92
N LEU A 239 15.72 2.79 4.37
CA LEU A 239 16.00 2.93 2.93
C LEU A 239 17.27 2.19 2.50
N GLU A 240 18.36 2.34 3.25
CA GLU A 240 19.64 1.66 2.99
C GLU A 240 19.51 0.13 3.08
N ARG A 241 18.78 -0.37 4.09
CA ARG A 241 18.45 -1.81 4.23
C ARG A 241 17.59 -2.37 3.09
N LYS A 242 17.16 -1.52 2.15
CA LYS A 242 16.41 -1.86 0.93
C LYS A 242 17.15 -1.52 -0.37
N GLY A 243 18.37 -0.96 -0.29
CA GLY A 243 19.09 -0.43 -1.44
C GLY A 243 18.32 0.69 -2.15
N ILE A 244 17.56 1.48 -1.38
CA ILE A 244 16.85 2.67 -1.88
C ILE A 244 17.65 3.90 -1.43
N LYS A 245 17.84 4.85 -2.33
CA LYS A 245 18.45 6.15 -2.03
C LYS A 245 17.70 7.30 -2.69
N PHE A 246 17.89 8.51 -2.15
CA PHE A 246 17.46 9.76 -2.75
C PHE A 246 18.65 10.72 -2.90
N CYS A 247 18.61 11.63 -3.89
CA CYS A 247 19.70 12.57 -4.13
C CYS A 247 19.48 13.95 -3.51
N GLN A 248 18.25 14.45 -3.55
CA GLN A 248 17.86 15.70 -2.91
C GLN A 248 16.46 15.57 -2.31
N MET A 249 16.20 16.39 -1.29
CA MET A 249 14.91 16.43 -0.60
C MET A 249 14.52 17.87 -0.24
N SER A 250 13.24 18.19 -0.41
CA SER A 250 12.62 19.35 0.25
C SER A 250 11.81 18.78 1.41
N LEU A 251 12.05 19.25 2.63
CA LEU A 251 11.47 18.68 3.85
C LEU A 251 10.89 19.79 4.71
N GLU A 252 9.59 19.70 5.02
CA GLU A 252 8.96 20.50 6.06
C GLU A 252 8.80 19.67 7.34
N VAL A 253 9.57 20.00 8.37
CA VAL A 253 9.38 19.44 9.71
C VAL A 253 8.40 20.34 10.46
N HIS A 254 7.21 19.81 10.76
CA HIS A 254 6.11 20.53 11.42
C HIS A 254 6.47 21.00 12.84
N SER A 255 5.58 21.79 13.48
CA SER A 255 5.92 22.42 14.77
C SER A 255 6.07 21.37 15.88
N PRO A 256 7.24 21.30 16.55
CA PRO A 256 7.55 20.19 17.45
C PRO A 256 7.01 20.39 18.87
N SER A 257 6.49 19.32 19.47
CA SER A 257 6.50 19.16 20.92
C SER A 257 7.93 18.96 21.46
N GLU A 258 8.14 19.07 22.77
CA GLU A 258 9.46 18.90 23.40
C GLU A 258 10.15 17.54 23.06
N PRO A 259 9.47 16.37 23.08
CA PRO A 259 10.05 15.12 22.58
C PRO A 259 10.45 15.15 21.09
N GLN A 260 9.72 15.90 20.26
CA GLN A 260 10.01 16.07 18.84
C GLN A 260 11.20 17.02 18.59
N GLN A 261 11.41 18.02 19.46
CA GLN A 261 12.62 18.87 19.43
C GLN A 261 13.88 18.04 19.73
N ILE A 262 13.79 17.08 20.67
CA ILE A 262 14.86 16.14 20.98
C ILE A 262 15.15 15.24 19.77
N GLN A 263 14.12 14.61 19.18
CA GLN A 263 14.28 13.77 17.98
C GLN A 263 14.87 14.53 16.79
N PHE A 264 14.51 15.80 16.60
CA PHE A 264 15.11 16.67 15.57
C PHE A 264 16.58 16.95 15.86
N MET A 265 16.94 17.32 17.09
CA MET A 265 18.34 17.54 17.48
C MET A 265 19.19 16.26 17.30
N GLU A 266 18.66 15.09 17.65
CA GLU A 266 19.30 13.79 17.45
C GLU A 266 19.48 13.46 15.96
N LEU A 267 18.45 13.67 15.13
CA LEU A 267 18.55 13.50 13.68
C LEU A 267 19.64 14.37 13.07
N ILE A 268 19.64 15.67 13.36
CA ILE A 268 20.62 16.62 12.81
C ILE A 268 22.04 16.24 13.25
N LYS A 269 22.24 15.91 14.54
CA LYS A 269 23.53 15.42 15.06
C LYS A 269 23.99 14.15 14.33
N GLN A 270 23.08 13.22 14.05
CA GLN A 270 23.40 12.01 13.30
C GLN A 270 23.73 12.29 11.83
N ILE A 271 22.98 13.17 11.14
CA ILE A 271 23.24 13.55 9.74
C ILE A 271 24.63 14.18 9.59
N ILE A 272 25.00 15.11 10.49
CA ILE A 272 26.32 15.76 10.47
C ILE A 272 27.41 14.73 10.81
N LYS A 273 27.21 13.88 11.82
CA LYS A 273 28.16 12.80 12.18
C LYS A 273 28.37 11.79 11.05
N GLU A 274 27.31 11.46 10.30
CA GLU A 274 27.40 10.55 9.17
C GLU A 274 28.06 11.17 7.92
N PHE A 275 28.26 12.50 7.87
CA PHE A 275 28.94 13.21 6.80
C PHE A 275 28.40 12.82 5.41
N ARG A 276 27.08 12.97 5.23
CA ARG A 276 26.36 12.45 4.06
C ARG A 276 25.45 13.45 3.36
N TYR A 277 24.71 14.26 4.11
CA TYR A 277 23.77 15.23 3.57
C TYR A 277 24.17 16.65 3.96
N GLY A 278 24.19 17.54 2.97
CA GLY A 278 24.18 18.98 3.17
C GLY A 278 22.75 19.44 3.41
N MET A 279 22.55 20.47 4.23
CA MET A 279 21.22 21.02 4.58
C MET A 279 21.28 22.55 4.43
N HIS A 280 20.50 23.14 3.53
CA HIS A 280 20.73 24.50 3.04
C HIS A 280 19.46 25.33 2.93
N LYS A 281 19.61 26.66 2.98
CA LYS A 281 18.52 27.64 2.86
C LYS A 281 17.35 27.40 3.83
N ASN A 282 17.62 26.80 4.99
CA ASN A 282 16.61 26.37 5.97
C ASN A 282 15.80 27.57 6.51
N ARG A 283 14.47 27.44 6.63
CA ARG A 283 13.59 28.52 7.11
C ARG A 283 12.71 28.04 8.25
N ASN A 284 12.77 28.74 9.39
CA ASN A 284 11.94 28.49 10.57
C ASN A 284 10.75 29.46 10.57
N VAL A 285 9.58 28.98 10.14
CA VAL A 285 8.31 29.72 10.11
C VAL A 285 7.35 29.27 11.24
N GLY A 286 7.90 28.65 12.28
CA GLY A 286 7.15 27.82 13.25
C GLY A 286 7.16 26.34 12.85
N HIS A 287 7.41 26.06 11.57
CA HIS A 287 7.83 24.78 11.01
C HIS A 287 9.23 24.98 10.39
N MET A 288 10.03 23.93 10.27
CA MET A 288 11.39 23.99 9.72
C MET A 288 11.40 23.44 8.29
N ARG A 289 11.38 24.34 7.31
CA ARG A 289 11.49 24.05 5.88
C ARG A 289 12.96 23.95 5.50
N MET A 290 13.38 22.86 4.85
CA MET A 290 14.79 22.52 4.62
C MET A 290 15.03 21.93 3.22
N TYR A 291 16.13 22.33 2.57
CA TYR A 291 16.65 21.62 1.39
C TYR A 291 17.81 20.73 1.78
N LEU A 292 17.80 19.46 1.37
CA LEU A 292 18.86 18.48 1.63
C LEU A 292 19.48 17.94 0.35
N PHE A 293 20.80 17.72 0.33
CA PHE A 293 21.51 17.08 -0.80
C PHE A 293 22.48 15.98 -0.35
N ASN A 294 22.38 14.79 -0.95
CA ASN A 294 23.15 13.58 -0.62
C ASN A 294 24.54 13.60 -1.26
N PHE A 295 25.43 14.45 -0.76
CA PHE A 295 26.80 14.56 -1.25
C PHE A 295 27.64 13.29 -1.00
N GLY A 296 27.23 12.43 -0.05
CA GLY A 296 27.91 11.16 0.22
C GLY A 296 27.74 10.11 -0.89
N ASP A 297 26.74 10.23 -1.77
CA ASP A 297 26.49 9.26 -2.84
C ASP A 297 27.07 9.70 -4.20
N SER A 298 27.89 8.83 -4.81
CA SER A 298 28.60 9.14 -6.04
C SER A 298 27.72 9.21 -7.30
N TYR A 299 26.49 8.68 -7.29
CA TYR A 299 25.51 8.92 -8.37
C TYR A 299 24.96 10.35 -8.25
N CYS A 300 24.56 10.75 -7.05
CA CYS A 300 23.96 12.06 -6.80
C CYS A 300 24.93 13.21 -7.09
N VAL A 301 26.18 13.09 -6.63
CA VAL A 301 27.24 14.04 -6.97
C VAL A 301 27.51 14.10 -8.49
N LYS A 302 27.60 12.94 -9.18
CA LYS A 302 27.80 12.93 -10.65
C LYS A 302 26.62 13.46 -11.43
N LYS A 303 25.39 13.32 -10.91
CA LYS A 303 24.16 13.76 -11.58
C LYS A 303 23.87 15.23 -11.42
N PHE A 304 24.21 15.84 -10.28
CA PHE A 304 23.79 17.21 -9.97
C PHE A 304 24.94 18.23 -9.82
N LEU A 305 26.20 17.80 -9.71
CA LEU A 305 27.35 18.72 -9.60
C LEU A 305 28.21 18.71 -10.84
N THR A 306 28.72 19.89 -11.24
CA THR A 306 29.69 20.03 -12.32
C THR A 306 31.07 19.48 -11.90
N ARG A 307 31.85 18.98 -12.86
CA ARG A 307 33.08 18.20 -12.58
C ARG A 307 34.22 19.00 -11.91
N ASN A 308 34.13 20.33 -11.89
CA ASN A 308 35.03 21.21 -11.14
C ASN A 308 34.72 21.30 -9.64
N LEU A 309 33.50 20.93 -9.20
CA LEU A 309 33.09 21.01 -7.79
C LEU A 309 33.50 19.78 -6.97
N TYR A 310 33.84 18.66 -7.62
CA TYR A 310 34.14 17.41 -6.92
C TYR A 310 35.24 16.58 -7.58
N GLU A 311 36.03 15.93 -6.72
CA GLU A 311 36.96 14.87 -7.10
C GLU A 311 36.37 13.49 -6.78
N LEU A 312 36.94 12.43 -7.38
CA LEU A 312 36.66 11.06 -6.98
C LEU A 312 37.92 10.50 -6.35
N VAL A 313 37.92 10.36 -5.04
CA VAL A 313 39.01 9.76 -4.27
C VAL A 313 38.67 8.30 -3.97
N ALA A 314 39.69 7.48 -3.72
CA ALA A 314 39.47 6.16 -3.16
C ALA A 314 38.62 6.25 -1.89
N LYS A 315 37.75 5.27 -1.69
CA LYS A 315 37.42 4.85 -0.34
C LYS A 315 38.73 4.35 0.26
N GLU A 316 39.26 5.09 1.22
CA GLU A 316 40.11 4.50 2.23
C GLU A 316 39.30 3.37 2.88
N GLU A 317 39.94 2.22 3.12
CA GLU A 317 39.37 1.22 4.01
C GLU A 317 39.36 1.86 5.40
N SER A 318 38.19 2.35 5.81
CA SER A 318 38.04 3.00 7.10
C SER A 318 38.12 1.92 8.17
N ASP A 319 39.17 1.98 8.97
CA ASP A 319 39.21 1.31 10.27
C ASP A 319 37.99 1.80 11.08
N ASP A 320 36.96 0.95 11.20
CA ASP A 320 35.73 1.27 11.97
C ASP A 320 36.00 1.29 13.50
N ASP A 321 37.22 0.96 13.93
CA ASP A 321 37.75 1.15 15.30
C ASP A 321 38.58 2.45 15.39
N TYR A 322 37.91 3.61 15.52
CA TYR A 322 38.57 4.91 15.73
C TYR A 322 38.92 5.18 17.22
N GLU A 323 39.45 4.17 17.93
CA GLU A 323 40.19 4.34 19.19
C GLU A 323 41.39 3.35 19.24
N ASP A 324 42.57 3.79 18.78
CA ASP A 324 43.88 3.50 19.42
C ASP A 324 45.08 4.08 18.63
N ASN A 325 45.05 4.02 17.30
CA ASN A 325 46.28 4.11 16.47
C ASN A 325 46.80 5.53 16.14
N LEU A 326 46.88 6.42 17.13
CA LEU A 326 47.37 7.81 16.98
C LEU A 326 48.91 7.95 17.06
N ILE A 327 49.69 6.86 16.86
CA ILE A 327 51.17 6.89 16.96
C ILE A 327 51.89 6.17 15.80
N LEU A 328 51.31 6.07 14.58
CA LEU A 328 52.13 5.72 13.40
C LEU A 328 51.52 6.15 12.05
N LYS A 329 52.02 7.26 11.47
CA LYS A 329 52.13 7.59 10.01
C LYS A 329 52.48 9.07 9.78
N ARG A 330 53.69 9.49 10.18
CA ARG A 330 54.40 10.55 9.42
C ARG A 330 55.16 9.87 8.28
N ASN A 331 55.25 10.56 7.14
CA ASN A 331 55.94 10.15 5.92
C ASN A 331 55.29 8.99 5.14
N ILE A 332 54.64 9.31 4.03
CA ILE A 332 55.23 9.18 2.67
C ILE A 332 54.33 9.97 1.70
N LYS A 333 54.93 10.56 0.65
CA LYS A 333 54.26 11.37 -0.35
C LYS A 333 54.77 10.94 -1.73
N ILE A 334 53.89 10.40 -2.57
CA ILE A 334 54.21 9.98 -3.94
C ILE A 334 53.17 10.56 -4.91
N ASP A 335 53.66 11.00 -6.07
CA ASP A 335 52.95 11.71 -7.13
C ASP A 335 52.91 10.84 -8.39
N LEU A 336 51.77 10.79 -9.09
CA LEU A 336 51.62 10.08 -10.37
C LEU A 336 50.69 10.86 -11.32
N LYS A 337 51.17 11.04 -12.56
CA LYS A 337 50.54 11.84 -13.60
C LYS A 337 49.53 11.03 -14.43
N ARG A 338 48.65 11.76 -15.12
CA ARG A 338 47.83 11.25 -16.23
C ARG A 338 48.67 11.08 -17.50
N ASP A 339 48.25 10.14 -18.34
CA ASP A 339 48.37 10.24 -19.80
C ASP A 339 47.01 10.00 -20.44
N ASN A 340 46.77 10.59 -21.62
CA ASN A 340 45.51 10.52 -22.37
C ASN A 340 45.73 9.83 -23.72
N ALA A 341 44.72 9.08 -24.20
CA ALA A 341 44.63 8.66 -25.60
C ALA A 341 43.18 8.71 -26.08
N ILE A 342 42.96 9.20 -27.30
CA ILE A 342 41.64 9.29 -27.96
C ILE A 342 41.73 8.57 -29.30
N VAL A 343 40.70 7.78 -29.65
CA VAL A 343 40.55 7.15 -30.96
C VAL A 343 39.15 7.45 -31.49
N LYS A 344 39.05 7.88 -32.75
CA LYS A 344 37.80 8.05 -33.52
C LYS A 344 37.81 7.11 -34.73
N LEU A 345 36.67 6.52 -35.06
CA LEU A 345 36.37 5.91 -36.37
C LEU A 345 34.91 6.24 -36.77
N PRO A 346 34.51 6.11 -38.07
CA PRO A 346 33.53 7.01 -38.68
C PRO A 346 32.11 6.44 -38.92
N VAL A 347 31.24 7.33 -39.38
CA VAL A 347 29.86 7.10 -39.87
C VAL A 347 29.83 7.07 -41.41
N PRO A 348 28.90 6.33 -42.04
CA PRO A 348 28.47 6.57 -43.41
C PRO A 348 26.99 7.03 -43.51
N GLU A 349 26.74 8.03 -44.35
CA GLU A 349 25.39 8.46 -44.81
C GLU A 349 25.10 7.90 -46.21
N ILE A 350 23.82 7.65 -46.54
CA ILE A 350 23.29 7.62 -47.93
C ILE A 350 21.86 8.20 -47.92
N GLU A 351 21.49 8.91 -48.98
CA GLU A 351 20.33 9.82 -49.08
C GLU A 351 19.13 9.35 -49.96
N ILE A 352 17.96 9.91 -49.66
CA ILE A 352 16.88 10.44 -50.55
C ILE A 352 16.23 9.56 -51.65
N SER A 353 14.90 9.37 -51.55
CA SER A 353 13.83 9.69 -52.56
C SER A 353 12.52 8.93 -52.25
N GLY A 354 11.29 9.37 -52.60
CA GLY A 354 10.81 10.66 -53.14
C GLY A 354 9.28 10.67 -53.44
N ASP A 355 8.64 11.84 -53.25
CA ASP A 355 7.38 12.39 -53.83
C ASP A 355 5.94 11.77 -53.72
N SER A 356 4.98 12.70 -53.52
CA SER A 356 3.52 12.68 -53.85
C SER A 356 2.56 11.74 -53.06
N ALA A 357 1.32 12.06 -52.66
CA ALA A 357 0.22 12.96 -53.13
C ALA A 357 -0.63 12.36 -54.29
N GLU A 358 -1.98 12.48 -54.40
CA GLU A 358 -3.00 13.22 -53.61
C GLU A 358 -4.46 12.67 -53.79
N THR A 359 -5.35 12.94 -52.80
CA THR A 359 -6.86 13.06 -52.77
C THR A 359 -7.90 12.16 -53.51
N LYS A 360 -9.16 12.26 -52.98
CA LYS A 360 -10.52 11.91 -53.52
C LYS A 360 -11.01 10.44 -53.34
N LYS A 361 -12.18 10.16 -52.73
CA LYS A 361 -13.63 10.42 -53.06
C LYS A 361 -14.16 9.43 -54.16
N GLU A 362 -15.39 8.89 -54.14
CA GLU A 362 -16.65 9.28 -53.45
C GLU A 362 -17.80 8.21 -53.47
N THR A 363 -18.81 8.36 -52.59
CA THR A 363 -20.29 8.18 -52.82
C THR A 363 -21.00 6.80 -52.88
N ILE A 364 -22.35 6.85 -52.69
CA ILE A 364 -23.46 5.83 -52.79
C ILE A 364 -23.78 5.00 -51.51
N GLY A 365 -25.02 4.92 -51.00
CA GLY A 365 -26.29 5.56 -51.40
C GLY A 365 -27.55 5.21 -50.54
N PHE A 366 -28.67 5.93 -50.80
CA PHE A 366 -30.06 5.89 -50.25
C PHE A 366 -30.71 4.49 -49.99
N ILE A 367 -31.76 4.27 -49.15
CA ILE A 367 -33.23 4.59 -49.23
C ILE A 367 -33.90 4.18 -47.85
N ARG A 368 -35.18 4.43 -47.49
CA ARG A 368 -35.96 5.67 -47.14
C ARG A 368 -37.44 5.34 -46.73
N GLU A 369 -37.88 5.67 -45.49
CA GLU A 369 -39.30 5.78 -44.98
C GLU A 369 -40.21 4.50 -45.09
N ARG A 370 -41.46 4.33 -44.59
CA ARG A 370 -42.48 5.17 -43.87
C ARG A 370 -43.51 4.30 -43.06
N PHE A 371 -44.54 4.97 -42.49
CA PHE A 371 -45.83 4.52 -41.88
C PHE A 371 -45.88 4.33 -40.34
N VAL A 372 -47.06 4.46 -39.67
CA VAL A 372 -47.92 5.65 -39.39
C VAL A 372 -49.19 5.21 -38.61
N SER A 373 -49.33 5.70 -37.37
CA SER A 373 -50.55 6.07 -36.58
C SER A 373 -51.95 5.46 -36.85
N ARG A 374 -52.66 5.03 -35.77
CA ARG A 374 -54.00 5.58 -35.41
C ARG A 374 -54.49 5.30 -33.96
N ARG A 375 -55.52 6.04 -33.52
CA ARG A 375 -56.12 6.15 -32.16
C ARG A 375 -57.32 5.20 -31.92
N ARG A 376 -57.75 5.02 -30.65
CA ARG A 376 -59.07 5.49 -30.14
C ARG A 376 -59.26 5.38 -28.60
N ASN A 377 -60.34 5.99 -28.11
CA ASN A 377 -60.67 6.25 -26.69
C ASN A 377 -61.72 5.27 -26.14
N SER A 378 -61.99 5.31 -24.82
CA SER A 378 -63.33 5.59 -24.27
C SER A 378 -63.33 5.79 -22.73
N GLN A 379 -64.35 6.46 -22.20
CA GLN A 379 -64.59 6.69 -20.76
C GLN A 379 -65.66 5.72 -20.21
N MET A 380 -65.70 5.51 -18.89
CA MET A 380 -66.95 5.21 -18.19
C MET A 380 -66.93 5.77 -16.75
N MET A 381 -68.11 6.15 -16.24
CA MET A 381 -68.29 6.82 -14.95
C MET A 381 -69.42 6.11 -14.19
N VAL A 382 -69.16 5.67 -12.94
CA VAL A 382 -70.10 4.86 -12.14
C VAL A 382 -70.23 5.44 -10.73
N ARG A 383 -71.44 5.33 -10.14
CA ARG A 383 -71.87 6.10 -8.96
C ARG A 383 -71.32 5.52 -7.65
N TRP A 384 -70.60 6.34 -6.88
CA TRP A 384 -70.04 5.99 -5.57
C TRP A 384 -71.03 6.32 -4.43
N SER A 385 -71.93 5.40 -4.08
CA SER A 385 -72.76 5.56 -2.87
C SER A 385 -73.19 4.27 -2.16
N THR A 386 -73.14 3.10 -2.81
CA THR A 386 -73.46 1.80 -2.18
C THR A 386 -72.22 1.02 -1.75
N PHE A 387 -71.08 1.20 -2.44
CA PHE A 387 -69.85 0.42 -2.21
C PHE A 387 -69.21 0.71 -0.85
N THR A 388 -69.26 1.96 -0.38
CA THR A 388 -68.70 2.40 0.91
C THR A 388 -69.41 1.77 2.11
N ALA A 389 -70.73 1.61 2.06
CA ALA A 389 -71.50 0.97 3.13
C ALA A 389 -71.15 -0.53 3.27
N VAL A 390 -71.09 -1.25 2.14
CA VAL A 390 -70.71 -2.67 2.13
C VAL A 390 -69.25 -2.85 2.56
N PHE A 391 -68.33 -2.00 2.10
CA PHE A 391 -66.93 -2.06 2.49
C PHE A 391 -66.74 -1.77 3.99
N GLY A 392 -67.46 -0.80 4.55
CA GLY A 392 -67.45 -0.50 5.99
C GLY A 392 -67.97 -1.66 6.86
N PHE A 393 -69.03 -2.34 6.42
CA PHE A 393 -69.57 -3.51 7.11
C PHE A 393 -68.64 -4.74 7.04
N LEU A 394 -67.98 -4.96 5.90
CA LEU A 394 -66.95 -5.99 5.78
C LEU A 394 -65.72 -5.68 6.63
N LEU A 395 -65.33 -4.41 6.74
CA LEU A 395 -64.19 -3.98 7.56
C LEU A 395 -64.48 -4.14 9.07
N SER A 396 -65.70 -3.87 9.53
CA SER A 396 -66.07 -4.08 10.93
C SER A 396 -66.18 -5.57 11.29
N LEU A 397 -66.72 -6.41 10.40
CA LEU A 397 -66.68 -7.87 10.55
C LEU A 397 -65.23 -8.40 10.59
N TYR A 398 -64.34 -7.87 9.74
CA TYR A 398 -62.93 -8.24 9.76
C TYR A 398 -62.23 -7.81 11.06
N ALA A 399 -62.54 -6.62 11.59
CA ALA A 399 -62.01 -6.16 12.87
C ALA A 399 -62.48 -7.03 14.05
N VAL A 400 -63.75 -7.44 14.07
CA VAL A 400 -64.29 -8.38 15.09
C VAL A 400 -63.63 -9.75 14.96
N TYR A 401 -63.48 -10.28 13.74
CA TYR A 401 -62.78 -11.54 13.47
C TYR A 401 -61.31 -11.49 13.92
N PHE A 402 -60.61 -10.38 13.67
CA PHE A 402 -59.23 -10.15 14.12
C PHE A 402 -59.13 -10.08 15.65
N LEU A 403 -60.05 -9.39 16.33
CA LEU A 403 -60.10 -9.36 17.79
C LEU A 403 -60.40 -10.74 18.41
N ILE A 404 -61.27 -11.53 17.78
CA ILE A 404 -61.52 -12.93 18.18
C ILE A 404 -60.25 -13.77 18.00
N LEU A 405 -59.55 -13.67 16.86
CA LEU A 405 -58.26 -14.35 16.62
C LEU A 405 -57.19 -13.95 17.63
N VAL A 406 -57.08 -12.66 17.98
CA VAL A 406 -56.16 -12.18 19.03
C VAL A 406 -56.56 -12.72 20.41
N SER A 407 -57.86 -12.81 20.72
CA SER A 407 -58.32 -13.42 21.98
C SER A 407 -58.00 -14.92 22.06
N LEU A 408 -58.10 -15.65 20.94
CA LEU A 408 -57.75 -17.06 20.86
C LEU A 408 -56.23 -17.27 20.92
N SER A 409 -55.43 -16.45 20.23
CA SER A 409 -53.98 -16.57 20.27
C SER A 409 -53.41 -16.26 21.66
N VAL A 410 -53.95 -15.24 22.36
CA VAL A 410 -53.62 -14.97 23.76
C VAL A 410 -54.04 -16.13 24.67
N ARG A 411 -55.23 -16.72 24.49
CA ARG A 411 -55.67 -17.89 25.28
C ARG A 411 -54.82 -19.15 25.01
N LEU A 412 -54.39 -19.40 23.76
CA LEU A 412 -53.42 -20.44 23.47
C LEU A 412 -52.08 -20.17 24.16
N PHE A 413 -51.57 -18.93 24.05
CA PHE A 413 -50.27 -18.54 24.61
C PHE A 413 -50.22 -18.73 26.13
N VAL A 414 -51.28 -18.33 26.84
CA VAL A 414 -51.44 -18.51 28.30
C VAL A 414 -51.52 -20.00 28.68
N HIS A 415 -52.16 -20.86 27.89
CA HIS A 415 -52.21 -22.30 28.14
C HIS A 415 -50.97 -23.08 27.69
N THR A 416 -49.99 -22.43 27.03
CA THR A 416 -48.72 -23.05 26.60
C THR A 416 -47.50 -22.63 27.44
N LEU A 417 -47.70 -21.94 28.57
CA LEU A 417 -46.64 -21.68 29.55
C LEU A 417 -46.28 -22.97 30.31
N PRO A 418 -45.04 -23.49 30.23
CA PRO A 418 -44.63 -24.64 31.03
C PRO A 418 -44.54 -24.28 32.51
N SER A 419 -45.08 -25.13 33.37
CA SER A 419 -44.89 -25.02 34.82
C SER A 419 -43.41 -25.08 35.19
N SER A 420 -42.97 -24.23 36.11
CA SER A 420 -41.57 -24.11 36.50
C SER A 420 -41.13 -25.23 37.45
N ASN A 421 -40.83 -26.43 36.91
CA ASN A 421 -39.98 -27.43 37.58
C ASN A 421 -39.55 -28.55 36.61
N ASP A 422 -38.50 -28.31 35.81
CA ASP A 422 -37.72 -29.42 35.22
C ASP A 422 -36.27 -29.04 34.84
N THR A 423 -35.56 -28.39 35.76
CA THR A 423 -34.15 -27.96 35.59
C THR A 423 -33.15 -29.12 35.72
N LYS A 424 -33.31 -30.19 34.95
CA LYS A 424 -32.33 -31.32 34.83
C LYS A 424 -32.53 -32.14 33.53
N ASN A 425 -31.96 -31.68 32.39
CA ASN A 425 -31.23 -32.49 31.36
C ASN A 425 -31.06 -31.80 29.97
N LEU A 426 -30.46 -30.60 29.90
CA LEU A 426 -30.07 -29.98 28.62
C LEU A 426 -28.61 -30.28 28.23
N LYS A 427 -28.38 -31.37 27.48
CA LYS A 427 -27.04 -31.75 26.98
C LYS A 427 -26.64 -30.98 25.71
N LYS A 428 -25.77 -29.97 25.87
CA LYS A 428 -24.88 -29.34 24.85
C LYS A 428 -25.47 -29.09 23.42
N PRO A 429 -26.07 -27.91 23.16
CA PRO A 429 -26.51 -27.50 21.82
C PRO A 429 -25.42 -27.53 20.73
N SER A 430 -24.22 -27.02 21.03
CA SER A 430 -23.13 -26.89 20.05
C SER A 430 -22.64 -28.22 19.46
N SER A 431 -22.94 -29.35 20.13
CA SER A 431 -22.59 -30.69 19.65
C SER A 431 -23.34 -31.07 18.36
N LEU A 432 -24.60 -30.65 18.20
CA LEU A 432 -25.41 -31.00 17.03
C LEU A 432 -25.01 -30.17 15.81
N LYS A 433 -24.88 -28.84 15.97
CA LYS A 433 -24.47 -27.96 14.86
C LYS A 433 -23.04 -28.28 14.40
N LYS A 434 -22.08 -28.50 15.31
CA LYS A 434 -20.70 -28.88 14.92
C LYS A 434 -20.68 -30.20 14.14
N LYS A 435 -21.49 -31.19 14.55
CA LYS A 435 -21.60 -32.49 13.87
C LYS A 435 -22.20 -32.38 12.46
N ILE A 436 -23.09 -31.42 12.20
CA ILE A 436 -23.56 -31.10 10.84
C ILE A 436 -22.39 -30.58 9.99
N LEU A 437 -21.58 -29.66 10.50
CA LEU A 437 -20.44 -29.10 9.77
C LEU A 437 -19.32 -30.13 9.49
N GLU A 438 -19.00 -30.98 10.47
CA GLU A 438 -18.03 -32.07 10.33
C GLU A 438 -18.43 -33.05 9.22
N LYS A 439 -19.69 -33.46 9.18
CA LYS A 439 -20.23 -34.31 8.12
C LYS A 439 -20.29 -33.61 6.77
N TRP A 440 -20.76 -32.36 6.73
CA TRP A 440 -20.80 -31.56 5.50
C TRP A 440 -19.40 -31.48 4.88
N THR A 441 -18.36 -31.33 5.70
CA THR A 441 -16.96 -31.27 5.23
C THR A 441 -16.54 -32.58 4.56
N GLU A 442 -16.90 -33.73 5.15
CA GLU A 442 -16.62 -35.05 4.58
C GLU A 442 -17.44 -35.32 3.30
N CYS A 443 -18.65 -34.78 3.19
CA CYS A 443 -19.43 -34.79 1.95
C CYS A 443 -18.76 -33.93 0.88
N ALA A 444 -18.47 -32.66 1.18
CA ALA A 444 -17.91 -31.69 0.25
C ALA A 444 -16.57 -32.17 -0.30
N ARG A 445 -15.68 -32.68 0.55
CA ARG A 445 -14.42 -33.32 0.14
C ARG A 445 -14.66 -34.43 -0.89
N LYS A 446 -15.53 -35.39 -0.58
CA LYS A 446 -15.87 -36.52 -1.49
C LYS A 446 -16.54 -36.10 -2.80
N GLN A 447 -17.12 -34.89 -2.88
CA GLN A 447 -17.66 -34.36 -4.14
C GLN A 447 -16.59 -33.60 -4.93
N LEU A 448 -15.80 -32.74 -4.28
CA LEU A 448 -14.74 -31.96 -4.93
C LEU A 448 -13.54 -32.81 -5.38
N ASP A 449 -13.26 -33.94 -4.72
CA ASP A 449 -12.21 -34.88 -5.10
C ASP A 449 -12.45 -35.56 -6.47
N LYS A 450 -13.71 -35.59 -6.94
CA LYS A 450 -14.11 -36.20 -8.23
C LYS A 450 -13.75 -35.38 -9.47
N VAL A 451 -13.39 -34.12 -9.28
CA VAL A 451 -13.20 -33.15 -10.38
C VAL A 451 -11.73 -32.80 -10.50
N HIS A 452 -11.17 -32.93 -11.70
CA HIS A 452 -9.71 -32.93 -11.87
C HIS A 452 -9.17 -31.70 -12.63
N THR A 453 -10.00 -31.01 -13.42
CA THR A 453 -9.59 -29.78 -14.13
C THR A 453 -10.19 -28.53 -13.48
N ALA A 454 -9.49 -27.38 -13.58
CA ALA A 454 -9.94 -26.13 -12.96
C ALA A 454 -11.22 -25.55 -13.60
N GLU A 455 -11.49 -25.84 -14.88
CA GLU A 455 -12.67 -25.33 -15.59
C GLU A 455 -13.91 -26.18 -15.30
N GLU A 456 -13.77 -27.51 -15.34
CA GLU A 456 -14.79 -28.45 -14.84
C GLU A 456 -15.11 -28.17 -13.37
N PHE A 457 -14.10 -27.90 -12.54
CA PHE A 457 -14.27 -27.51 -11.14
C PHE A 457 -15.10 -26.23 -11.01
N TRP A 458 -14.80 -25.20 -11.80
CA TRP A 458 -15.53 -23.94 -11.78
C TRP A 458 -17.02 -24.13 -12.12
N LEU A 459 -17.32 -24.94 -13.13
CA LEU A 459 -18.70 -25.23 -13.56
C LEU A 459 -19.46 -26.14 -12.57
N GLN A 460 -18.80 -27.16 -12.01
CA GLN A 460 -19.45 -28.17 -11.16
C GLN A 460 -19.45 -27.82 -9.66
N PHE A 461 -18.68 -26.83 -9.20
CA PHE A 461 -18.56 -26.49 -7.77
C PHE A 461 -19.91 -26.28 -7.09
N VAL A 462 -20.78 -25.44 -7.69
CA VAL A 462 -22.08 -25.10 -7.09
C VAL A 462 -23.02 -26.31 -6.98
N PRO A 463 -23.34 -27.09 -8.02
CA PRO A 463 -24.19 -28.28 -7.85
C PRO A 463 -23.58 -29.33 -6.91
N LEU A 464 -22.25 -29.55 -6.95
CA LEU A 464 -21.57 -30.49 -6.05
C LEU A 464 -21.66 -30.08 -4.57
N ILE A 465 -21.58 -28.78 -4.27
CA ILE A 465 -21.72 -28.25 -2.91
C ILE A 465 -23.18 -28.16 -2.48
N SER A 466 -24.10 -27.72 -3.35
CA SER A 466 -25.54 -27.67 -3.05
C SER A 466 -26.11 -29.05 -2.70
N TYR A 467 -25.58 -30.13 -3.27
CA TYR A 467 -25.88 -31.50 -2.86
C TYR A 467 -25.55 -31.75 -1.38
N CYS A 468 -24.38 -31.30 -0.91
CA CYS A 468 -23.95 -31.49 0.49
C CYS A 468 -24.71 -30.57 1.47
N ASP A 469 -25.04 -29.34 1.05
CA ASP A 469 -25.93 -28.44 1.79
C ASP A 469 -27.29 -29.11 2.08
N TYR A 470 -27.90 -29.72 1.06
CA TYR A 470 -29.16 -30.43 1.18
C TYR A 470 -29.03 -31.71 2.02
N THR A 471 -28.00 -32.52 1.74
CA THR A 471 -27.81 -33.83 2.38
C THR A 471 -27.63 -33.72 3.89
N GLU A 472 -26.84 -32.76 4.36
CA GLU A 472 -26.54 -32.57 5.79
C GLU A 472 -27.43 -31.53 6.49
N LYS A 473 -28.46 -31.02 5.81
CA LYS A 473 -29.55 -30.23 6.39
C LYS A 473 -29.07 -28.95 7.06
N ILE A 474 -28.27 -28.18 6.32
CA ILE A 474 -27.59 -26.97 6.82
C ILE A 474 -28.53 -25.83 7.22
N GLU A 475 -29.81 -25.87 6.81
CA GLU A 475 -30.84 -24.95 7.29
C GLU A 475 -30.98 -24.99 8.83
N LYS A 476 -30.68 -26.13 9.46
CA LYS A 476 -30.70 -26.33 10.91
C LYS A 476 -29.59 -25.59 11.68
N LEU A 477 -28.65 -24.95 10.98
CA LEU A 477 -27.61 -24.14 11.60
C LEU A 477 -28.12 -22.77 12.07
N GLY A 478 -29.22 -22.27 11.49
CA GLY A 478 -29.71 -20.90 11.72
C GLY A 478 -28.97 -19.86 10.89
N LEU A 479 -28.69 -20.17 9.61
CA LEU A 479 -28.11 -19.21 8.66
C LEU A 479 -29.12 -18.11 8.33
N VAL A 480 -28.73 -16.85 8.53
CA VAL A 480 -29.49 -15.68 8.10
C VAL A 480 -29.07 -15.31 6.68
N GLY A 481 -30.04 -15.09 5.79
CA GLY A 481 -29.82 -14.55 4.45
C GLY A 481 -30.05 -13.04 4.43
N LEU A 482 -29.12 -12.30 3.81
CA LEU A 482 -29.06 -10.85 3.74
C LEU A 482 -29.10 -10.46 2.26
N LYS A 483 -30.19 -9.84 1.82
CA LYS A 483 -30.42 -9.59 0.39
C LYS A 483 -29.82 -8.24 -0.07
N ASN A 484 -29.18 -8.27 -1.24
CA ASN A 484 -28.79 -7.15 -2.10
C ASN A 484 -29.72 -7.14 -3.34
N ASP A 485 -29.63 -6.13 -4.20
CA ASP A 485 -30.39 -6.09 -5.45
C ASP A 485 -30.05 -7.26 -6.39
N ASP A 486 -28.79 -7.72 -6.37
CA ASP A 486 -28.26 -8.76 -7.26
C ASP A 486 -27.88 -10.09 -6.56
N GLU A 487 -27.92 -10.14 -5.22
CA GLU A 487 -27.38 -11.29 -4.46
C GLU A 487 -28.01 -11.53 -3.08
N ILE A 488 -27.63 -12.66 -2.45
CA ILE A 488 -27.93 -12.96 -1.05
C ILE A 488 -26.64 -13.41 -0.37
N LYS A 489 -26.19 -12.63 0.63
CA LYS A 489 -25.06 -12.97 1.50
C LYS A 489 -25.59 -13.74 2.71
N TYR A 490 -24.87 -14.76 3.17
CA TYR A 490 -25.30 -15.59 4.31
C TYR A 490 -24.38 -15.38 5.52
N ALA A 491 -24.95 -15.45 6.73
CA ALA A 491 -24.22 -15.30 7.99
C ALA A 491 -24.75 -16.23 9.09
N LEU A 492 -23.92 -16.54 10.09
CA LEU A 492 -24.35 -17.14 11.36
C LEU A 492 -24.33 -16.06 12.45
N MET A 493 -25.48 -15.84 13.10
CA MET A 493 -25.58 -14.92 14.22
C MET A 493 -25.08 -15.57 15.53
N PRO A 494 -24.57 -14.80 16.51
CA PRO A 494 -24.16 -15.35 17.81
C PRO A 494 -25.31 -16.08 18.52
N THR A 495 -25.00 -17.20 19.20
CA THR A 495 -26.01 -18.02 19.91
C THR A 495 -26.34 -17.52 21.32
N ARG A 496 -25.74 -16.39 21.73
CA ARG A 496 -25.98 -15.71 23.00
C ARG A 496 -26.12 -14.22 22.74
N SER A 497 -26.99 -13.55 23.51
CA SER A 497 -27.00 -12.08 23.57
C SER A 497 -25.59 -11.58 23.91
N PRO A 498 -25.12 -10.50 23.28
CA PRO A 498 -23.84 -9.91 23.65
C PRO A 498 -23.89 -9.44 25.11
N THR A 499 -22.87 -9.79 25.88
CA THR A 499 -22.54 -9.04 27.10
C THR A 499 -21.97 -7.69 26.69
N GLU A 500 -22.06 -6.68 27.56
CA GLU A 500 -21.74 -5.28 27.23
C GLU A 500 -20.31 -5.09 26.69
N ASN A 501 -19.37 -5.94 27.09
CA ASN A 501 -17.97 -5.93 26.64
C ASN A 501 -17.67 -6.86 25.44
N SER A 502 -18.67 -7.36 24.71
CA SER A 502 -18.47 -8.35 23.62
C SER A 502 -18.59 -7.76 22.22
N SER A 503 -17.45 -7.41 21.62
CA SER A 503 -17.38 -6.84 20.27
C SER A 503 -17.60 -7.85 19.14
N LEU A 504 -17.90 -7.33 17.95
CA LEU A 504 -17.98 -8.06 16.68
C LEU A 504 -17.20 -7.30 15.60
N SER A 505 -16.16 -7.91 15.06
CA SER A 505 -15.42 -7.38 13.90
C SER A 505 -15.97 -8.01 12.61
N PHE A 506 -16.22 -7.20 11.59
CA PHE A 506 -16.60 -7.62 10.24
C PHE A 506 -15.77 -6.85 9.23
N VAL A 507 -15.32 -7.52 8.17
CA VAL A 507 -14.45 -6.98 7.11
C VAL A 507 -14.74 -7.73 5.81
N THR A 508 -14.62 -7.02 4.68
CA THR A 508 -14.37 -7.54 3.32
C THR A 508 -13.69 -6.39 2.50
N LEU A 509 -13.26 -6.57 1.23
CA LEU A 509 -12.45 -5.57 0.49
C LEU A 509 -12.92 -5.19 -0.95
N GLY A 510 -13.14 -3.90 -1.24
CA GLY A 510 -13.03 -3.28 -2.60
C GLY A 510 -14.33 -2.91 -3.36
N ILE A 511 -15.05 -1.87 -2.89
CA ILE A 511 -16.53 -1.62 -2.91
C ILE A 511 -17.28 -1.58 -4.27
N GLY A 512 -18.56 -2.03 -4.24
CA GLY A 512 -19.57 -1.89 -5.31
C GLY A 512 -20.71 -0.88 -5.01
N LYS A 513 -21.62 -0.63 -5.98
CA LYS A 513 -22.62 0.45 -5.91
C LYS A 513 -23.84 0.16 -5.03
N ASP A 514 -24.36 -1.08 -5.03
CA ASP A 514 -25.37 -1.48 -4.04
C ASP A 514 -24.67 -2.01 -2.79
N ILE A 515 -25.10 -1.47 -1.64
CA ILE A 515 -24.48 -1.65 -0.33
C ILE A 515 -25.52 -2.13 0.70
N THR A 516 -26.65 -2.69 0.24
CA THR A 516 -27.83 -2.99 1.06
C THR A 516 -27.60 -4.15 2.04
N ALA A 517 -26.89 -5.21 1.62
CA ALA A 517 -26.50 -6.29 2.52
C ALA A 517 -25.50 -5.80 3.60
N GLU A 518 -24.53 -4.97 3.24
CA GLU A 518 -23.58 -4.33 4.15
C GLU A 518 -24.24 -3.29 5.08
N LYS A 519 -25.33 -2.63 4.66
CA LYS A 519 -26.19 -1.82 5.55
C LYS A 519 -26.95 -2.69 6.55
N ALA A 520 -27.47 -3.84 6.10
CA ALA A 520 -28.18 -4.79 6.95
C ALA A 520 -27.27 -5.48 8.00
N PHE A 521 -25.97 -5.67 7.68
CA PHE A 521 -24.95 -6.14 8.63
C PHE A 521 -24.16 -5.00 9.32
N ARG A 522 -24.37 -3.78 8.85
CA ARG A 522 -23.88 -2.48 9.31
C ARG A 522 -22.38 -2.12 9.15
N ASN A 523 -21.54 -2.84 8.40
CA ASN A 523 -20.26 -2.33 7.82
C ASN A 523 -19.48 -3.31 6.90
N VAL A 524 -19.24 -2.95 5.61
CA VAL A 524 -18.03 -3.17 4.73
C VAL A 524 -17.46 -4.59 4.41
N HIS A 525 -17.05 -5.03 3.18
CA HIS A 525 -17.55 -4.95 1.76
C HIS A 525 -16.74 -5.79 0.67
N ILE A 526 -17.28 -6.84 0.00
CA ILE A 526 -16.79 -7.70 -1.19
C ILE A 526 -15.27 -8.16 -1.35
N GLY A 527 -14.50 -8.48 -2.44
CA GLY A 527 -14.44 -8.37 -3.94
C GLY A 527 -13.52 -9.40 -4.71
N ASP A 528 -12.72 -9.00 -5.75
CA ASP A 528 -12.52 -9.75 -7.05
C ASP A 528 -11.15 -10.49 -7.43
N VAL A 529 -10.81 -10.67 -8.74
CA VAL A 529 -10.28 -11.94 -9.35
C VAL A 529 -8.91 -11.89 -10.05
N ASN A 530 -8.12 -12.97 -9.88
CA ASN A 530 -7.41 -13.68 -10.96
C ASN A 530 -7.03 -15.12 -10.51
N ARG A 531 -8.04 -15.97 -10.21
CA ARG A 531 -7.89 -17.02 -9.18
C ARG A 531 -8.43 -18.44 -9.46
N LYS A 532 -8.94 -18.83 -10.64
CA LYS A 532 -9.59 -20.17 -10.82
C LYS A 532 -8.75 -21.37 -10.29
N ILE A 533 -7.45 -21.41 -10.62
CA ILE A 533 -6.54 -22.48 -10.17
C ILE A 533 -6.30 -22.42 -8.65
N GLU A 534 -6.00 -21.24 -8.11
CA GLU A 534 -5.79 -21.07 -6.67
C GLU A 534 -7.06 -21.29 -5.86
N PHE A 535 -8.24 -20.99 -6.41
CA PHE A 535 -9.53 -21.29 -5.81
C PHE A 535 -9.78 -22.80 -5.74
N MET A 536 -9.47 -23.56 -6.80
CA MET A 536 -9.54 -25.04 -6.75
C MET A 536 -8.60 -25.61 -5.68
N LYS A 537 -7.35 -25.13 -5.61
CA LYS A 537 -6.39 -25.54 -4.56
C LYS A 537 -6.91 -25.19 -3.16
N PHE A 538 -7.37 -23.96 -2.97
CA PHE A 538 -7.90 -23.41 -1.71
C PHE A 538 -9.13 -24.19 -1.22
N ALA A 539 -10.15 -24.37 -2.07
CA ALA A 539 -11.37 -25.08 -1.72
C ALA A 539 -11.11 -26.54 -1.35
N LYS A 540 -10.29 -27.27 -2.13
CA LYS A 540 -9.90 -28.64 -1.79
C LYS A 540 -9.13 -28.68 -0.46
N ARG A 541 -8.15 -27.79 -0.28
CA ARG A 541 -7.39 -27.65 0.97
C ARG A 541 -8.30 -27.39 2.18
N LEU A 542 -9.24 -26.45 2.10
CA LEU A 542 -10.20 -26.15 3.17
C LEU A 542 -11.00 -27.40 3.59
N THR A 543 -11.48 -28.19 2.63
CA THR A 543 -12.19 -29.44 2.95
C THR A 543 -11.28 -30.53 3.54
N SER A 544 -9.99 -30.54 3.20
CA SER A 544 -9.02 -31.47 3.81
C SER A 544 -8.63 -31.10 5.24
N GLU A 545 -8.57 -29.80 5.57
CA GLU A 545 -8.12 -29.31 6.90
C GLU A 545 -9.14 -29.57 8.03
N LYS A 546 -10.37 -29.99 7.70
CA LYS A 546 -11.47 -30.26 8.67
C LYS A 546 -11.70 -29.14 9.70
N ARG A 547 -11.43 -27.91 9.26
CA ARG A 547 -11.47 -26.68 10.05
C ARG A 547 -12.53 -25.69 9.55
N PHE A 548 -12.88 -25.75 8.26
CA PHE A 548 -13.78 -24.80 7.61
C PHE A 548 -14.87 -25.50 6.78
N VAL A 549 -16.03 -24.84 6.65
CA VAL A 549 -17.11 -25.21 5.71
C VAL A 549 -17.38 -24.07 4.71
N MET A 550 -17.83 -24.39 3.50
CA MET A 550 -18.14 -23.43 2.41
C MET A 550 -19.62 -23.58 1.99
N LEU A 551 -20.53 -23.09 2.84
CA LEU A 551 -21.97 -23.32 2.70
C LEU A 551 -22.63 -22.36 1.71
N LYS A 552 -23.84 -22.71 1.24
CA LYS A 552 -24.70 -21.85 0.40
C LYS A 552 -23.96 -21.28 -0.81
N SER A 553 -23.34 -22.19 -1.56
CA SER A 553 -22.67 -21.83 -2.81
C SER A 553 -23.69 -21.48 -3.90
N VAL A 554 -23.49 -20.37 -4.60
CA VAL A 554 -24.37 -19.88 -5.67
C VAL A 554 -23.54 -19.40 -6.87
N TYR A 555 -24.02 -19.65 -8.08
CA TYR A 555 -23.43 -19.15 -9.33
C TYR A 555 -24.43 -18.27 -10.06
N ILE A 556 -24.01 -17.05 -10.44
CA ILE A 556 -24.79 -16.10 -11.24
C ILE A 556 -23.89 -15.50 -12.35
N SER A 557 -22.64 -15.18 -11.99
CA SER A 557 -21.55 -14.84 -12.92
C SER A 557 -20.18 -15.26 -12.38
N HIS A 558 -20.04 -15.18 -11.05
CA HIS A 558 -18.95 -15.71 -10.24
C HIS A 558 -19.49 -16.62 -9.14
N ILE A 559 -18.61 -17.38 -8.49
CA ILE A 559 -18.99 -18.28 -7.38
C ILE A 559 -19.01 -17.50 -6.06
N ARG A 560 -20.18 -17.49 -5.41
CA ARG A 560 -20.42 -16.90 -4.07
C ARG A 560 -20.59 -18.02 -3.03
N MET A 561 -20.04 -17.89 -1.82
CA MET A 561 -20.18 -18.88 -0.73
C MET A 561 -19.99 -18.28 0.67
N PHE A 562 -20.48 -18.95 1.72
CA PHE A 562 -20.25 -18.59 3.12
C PHE A 562 -19.20 -19.50 3.77
N LEU A 563 -18.09 -18.92 4.24
CA LEU A 563 -17.00 -19.64 4.91
C LEU A 563 -17.13 -19.55 6.45
N PHE A 564 -17.16 -20.68 7.16
CA PHE A 564 -17.17 -20.70 8.63
C PHE A 564 -16.10 -21.62 9.24
N ASN A 565 -15.34 -21.08 10.20
CA ASN A 565 -14.23 -21.76 10.90
C ASN A 565 -14.72 -22.53 12.15
N PHE A 566 -15.17 -23.77 11.96
CA PHE A 566 -15.63 -24.64 13.06
C PHE A 566 -14.50 -25.39 13.79
N GLY A 567 -13.26 -25.30 13.30
CA GLY A 567 -12.08 -25.83 13.98
C GLY A 567 -11.58 -24.94 15.14
N ASN A 568 -11.95 -23.66 15.18
CA ASN A 568 -11.61 -22.76 16.28
C ASN A 568 -12.65 -22.85 17.42
N PRO A 569 -12.27 -23.22 18.66
CA PRO A 569 -13.20 -23.34 19.78
C PRO A 569 -13.96 -22.05 20.12
N ASN A 570 -13.34 -20.88 19.96
CA ASN A 570 -13.98 -19.59 20.26
C ASN A 570 -15.06 -19.26 19.22
N CYS A 571 -14.85 -19.63 17.94
CA CYS A 571 -15.87 -19.52 16.90
C CYS A 571 -17.04 -20.49 17.18
N VAL A 572 -16.75 -21.74 17.54
CA VAL A 572 -17.80 -22.72 17.93
C VAL A 572 -18.60 -22.20 19.13
N ASN A 573 -17.94 -21.77 20.20
CA ASN A 573 -18.59 -21.33 21.44
C ASN A 573 -19.38 -20.02 21.31
N LYS A 574 -19.12 -19.18 20.31
CA LYS A 574 -19.83 -17.91 20.05
C LYS A 574 -21.02 -18.07 19.10
N TYR A 575 -20.99 -19.02 18.16
CA TYR A 575 -21.97 -19.12 17.06
C TYR A 575 -22.75 -20.45 16.98
N LEU A 576 -22.35 -21.51 17.72
CA LEU A 576 -22.96 -22.84 17.62
C LEU A 576 -23.59 -23.35 18.93
#